data_AF-A0A2E8X3F1-F1
#
_entry.id   AF-A0A2E8X3F1-F1
#
_cell.length_a   1.000
_cell.length_b   1.000
_cell.length_c   1.000
_cell.angle_alpha   90.00
_cell.angle_beta   90.00
_cell.angle_gamma   90.00
#
_symmetry.space_group_name_H-M   'P 1'
#
loop_
_entity.id
_entity.type
_entity.pdbx_description
1 polymer ?
#
loop_
_entity_poly.entity_id
_entity_poly.type
_entity_poly.pdbx_seq_one_letter_code
_entity_poly.pdbx_strand_id
1 'polypeptide(L)'
;MFHIRRVKNRSMEPTLKNNFLILTKTFTLAERGKIVTFHNPTLGSKTLIKRIVAIKGDRLIIKDGSIFLNGEPLKETYISNLPKTMTIEENFDWDLKNDSVVVLSDNRIGSNFDSRTFGDVKIDHLVEELVTRLWPIRLPKPENSALDGPQI
;
A
#
# COMPACT_ATOMS: atom_id res chain seq x y z
N MET A 1 -0.43 -3.14 20.66
CA MET A 1 0.66 -2.18 20.93
C MET A 1 0.72 -1.16 19.80
N PHE A 2 1.17 0.07 20.07
CA PHE A 2 1.33 1.12 19.06
C PHE A 2 2.81 1.50 18.88
N HIS A 3 3.19 1.88 17.66
CA HIS A 3 4.54 2.35 17.35
C HIS A 3 4.50 3.59 16.47
N ILE A 4 5.44 4.50 16.70
CA ILE A 4 5.69 5.63 15.78
C ILE A 4 6.83 5.21 14.86
N ARG A 5 6.60 5.27 13.55
CA ARG A 5 7.59 4.92 12.54
C ARG A 5 7.83 6.10 11.60
N ARG A 6 9.05 6.20 11.10
CA ARG A 6 9.39 7.10 9.99
C ARG A 6 9.42 6.32 8.69
N VAL A 7 8.62 6.73 7.72
CA VAL A 7 8.62 6.16 6.37
C VAL A 7 9.98 6.43 5.74
N LYS A 8 10.61 5.37 5.26
CA LYS A 8 11.84 5.40 4.48
C LYS A 8 11.47 4.94 3.08
N ASN A 9 12.10 5.53 2.05
CA ASN A 9 11.85 5.28 0.63
C ASN A 9 10.53 5.83 0.08
N ARG A 10 10.33 5.67 -1.24
CA ARG A 10 9.19 6.21 -2.01
C ARG A 10 8.21 5.14 -2.51
N SER A 11 8.31 3.90 -2.00
CA SER A 11 7.49 2.78 -2.51
C SER A 11 6.00 2.93 -2.19
N MET A 12 5.65 3.70 -1.17
CA MET A 12 4.26 3.97 -0.81
C MET A 12 3.78 5.35 -1.27
N GLU A 13 4.53 6.06 -2.11
CA GLU A 13 4.06 7.33 -2.69
C GLU A 13 2.92 7.11 -3.69
N PRO A 14 1.94 8.03 -3.78
CA PRO A 14 1.80 9.29 -3.04
C PRO A 14 1.23 9.15 -1.62
N THR A 15 0.73 7.98 -1.22
CA THR A 15 0.02 7.79 0.06
C THR A 15 0.90 8.08 1.28
N LEU A 16 2.09 7.48 1.31
CA LEU A 16 3.11 7.70 2.33
C LEU A 16 4.42 8.14 1.65
N LYS A 17 4.77 9.42 1.81
CA LYS A 17 6.01 9.96 1.28
C LYS A 17 7.19 9.69 2.20
N ASN A 18 8.38 9.70 1.62
CA ASN A 18 9.61 9.60 2.38
C ASN A 18 9.65 10.65 3.52
N ASN A 19 10.11 10.25 4.70
CA ASN A 19 10.15 11.04 5.93
C ASN A 19 8.81 11.35 6.62
N PHE A 20 7.69 10.81 6.16
CA PHE A 20 6.45 10.90 6.94
C PHE A 20 6.61 10.16 8.29
N LEU A 21 6.08 10.75 9.36
CA LEU A 21 5.88 10.04 10.62
C LEU A 21 4.49 9.43 10.61
N ILE A 22 4.40 8.15 10.94
CA ILE A 22 3.16 7.39 10.96
C ILE A 22 2.98 6.71 12.31
N LEU A 23 1.72 6.54 12.70
CA LEU A 23 1.32 5.68 13.81
C LEU A 23 0.90 4.34 13.23
N THR A 24 1.46 3.26 13.76
CA THR A 24 1.07 1.89 13.46
C THR A 24 0.61 1.20 14.74
N LYS A 25 -0.16 0.12 14.58
CA LYS A 25 -0.56 -0.76 15.69
C LYS A 25 -0.35 -2.22 15.31
N THR A 26 -0.27 -3.09 16.30
CA THR A 26 -0.25 -4.54 16.09
C THR A 26 -1.33 -4.96 15.10
N PHE A 27 -0.93 -5.73 14.08
CA PHE A 27 -1.83 -6.22 13.05
C PHE A 27 -2.83 -7.21 13.66
N THR A 28 -4.09 -7.18 13.21
CA THR A 28 -5.16 -8.03 13.76
C THR A 28 -5.90 -8.85 12.72
N LEU A 29 -6.24 -8.25 11.57
CA LEU A 29 -7.08 -8.91 10.56
C LEU A 29 -6.70 -8.43 9.17
N ALA A 30 -6.58 -9.38 8.24
CA ALA A 30 -6.32 -9.10 6.84
C ALA A 30 -7.58 -8.53 6.18
N GLU A 31 -7.48 -7.30 5.70
CA GLU A 31 -8.53 -6.65 4.93
C GLU A 31 -7.90 -5.93 3.74
N ARG A 32 -8.56 -5.98 2.59
CA ARG A 32 -8.10 -5.29 1.38
C ARG A 32 -7.97 -3.79 1.67
N GLY A 33 -6.94 -3.17 1.10
CA GLY A 33 -6.66 -1.75 1.26
C GLY A 33 -5.88 -1.39 2.53
N LYS A 34 -5.76 -2.28 3.52
CA LYS A 34 -4.91 -2.01 4.69
C LYS A 34 -3.46 -1.87 4.29
N ILE A 35 -2.77 -0.89 4.88
CA ILE A 35 -1.33 -0.75 4.77
C ILE A 35 -0.69 -1.46 5.96
N VAL A 36 0.16 -2.44 5.69
CA VAL A 36 0.76 -3.30 6.69
C VAL A 36 2.27 -3.27 6.63
N THR A 37 2.90 -3.59 7.75
CA THR A 37 4.34 -3.82 7.85
C THR A 37 4.64 -5.29 8.10
N PHE A 38 5.73 -5.78 7.53
CA PHE A 38 6.20 -7.15 7.67
C PHE A 38 7.71 -7.21 7.48
N HIS A 39 8.34 -8.26 7.99
CA HIS A 39 9.77 -8.49 7.76
C HIS A 39 9.97 -8.97 6.32
N ASN A 40 10.97 -8.42 5.64
CA ASN A 40 11.32 -8.85 4.29
C ASN A 40 11.59 -10.37 4.29
N PRO A 41 10.82 -11.15 3.51
CA PRO A 41 10.91 -12.62 3.52
C PRO A 41 12.24 -13.15 2.93
N THR A 42 12.98 -12.35 2.17
CA THR A 42 14.26 -12.75 1.55
C THR A 42 15.48 -12.16 2.26
N LEU A 43 15.33 -11.02 2.93
CA LEU A 43 16.41 -10.28 3.60
C LEU A 43 15.95 -9.88 5.01
N GLY A 44 15.91 -10.86 5.92
CA GLY A 44 15.17 -10.88 7.20
C GLY A 44 15.32 -9.71 8.19
N SER A 45 16.16 -8.70 7.92
CA SER A 45 16.34 -7.55 8.80
C SER A 45 15.56 -6.29 8.39
N LYS A 46 15.07 -6.19 7.14
CA LYS A 46 14.38 -4.97 6.68
C LYS A 46 12.86 -5.08 6.87
N THR A 47 12.27 -4.20 7.67
CA THR A 47 10.81 -4.02 7.71
C THR A 47 10.35 -3.31 6.43
N LEU A 48 9.37 -3.91 5.76
CA LEU A 48 8.70 -3.33 4.60
C LEU A 48 7.34 -2.78 5.01
N ILE A 49 6.82 -1.84 4.23
CA ILE A 49 5.45 -1.32 4.34
C ILE A 49 4.80 -1.37 2.96
N LYS A 50 3.64 -2.01 2.85
CA LYS A 50 2.90 -2.24 1.59
C LYS A 50 1.40 -2.27 1.84
N ARG A 51 0.61 -2.20 0.77
CA ARG A 51 -0.85 -2.32 0.84
C ARG A 51 -1.31 -3.72 0.48
N ILE A 52 -2.19 -4.30 1.30
CA ILE A 52 -2.90 -5.54 0.99
C ILE A 52 -3.86 -5.27 -0.18
N VAL A 53 -3.71 -6.00 -1.28
CA VAL A 53 -4.59 -5.90 -2.45
C VAL A 53 -5.49 -7.12 -2.61
N ALA A 54 -5.05 -8.28 -2.15
CA ALA A 54 -5.81 -9.52 -2.17
C ALA A 54 -5.58 -10.30 -0.88
N ILE A 55 -6.61 -10.99 -0.43
CA ILE A 55 -6.65 -11.81 0.79
C ILE A 55 -7.18 -13.21 0.47
N LYS A 56 -7.21 -14.10 1.45
CA LYS A 56 -7.84 -15.42 1.31
C LYS A 56 -9.23 -15.34 0.67
N GLY A 57 -9.48 -16.22 -0.30
CA GLY A 57 -10.68 -16.28 -1.11
C GLY A 57 -10.61 -15.43 -2.38
N ASP A 58 -9.57 -14.60 -2.55
CA ASP A 58 -9.39 -13.81 -3.76
C ASP A 58 -8.60 -14.54 -4.84
N ARG A 59 -8.95 -14.23 -6.08
CA ARG A 59 -8.07 -14.40 -7.22
C ARG A 59 -7.57 -13.04 -7.71
N LEU A 60 -6.26 -12.85 -7.74
CA LEU A 60 -5.61 -11.64 -8.24
C LEU A 60 -4.80 -11.97 -9.49
N ILE A 61 -5.11 -11.31 -10.59
CA ILE A 61 -4.37 -11.43 -11.85
C ILE A 61 -3.70 -10.10 -12.16
N ILE A 62 -2.41 -10.15 -12.48
CA ILE A 62 -1.68 -9.02 -13.05
C ILE A 62 -1.22 -9.41 -14.44
N LYS A 63 -1.69 -8.68 -15.46
CA LYS A 63 -1.39 -8.95 -16.85
C LYS A 63 -1.32 -7.65 -17.65
N ASP A 64 -0.27 -7.48 -18.45
CA ASP A 64 -0.05 -6.30 -19.30
C ASP A 64 -0.19 -4.98 -18.52
N GLY A 65 0.37 -4.96 -17.30
CA GLY A 65 0.30 -3.81 -16.37
C GLY A 65 -1.09 -3.53 -15.76
N SER A 66 -2.11 -4.31 -16.13
CA SER A 66 -3.46 -4.24 -15.59
C SER A 66 -3.65 -5.25 -14.45
N ILE A 67 -4.44 -4.87 -13.45
CA ILE A 67 -4.70 -5.69 -12.27
C ILE A 67 -6.19 -6.00 -12.21
N PHE A 68 -6.52 -7.27 -12.03
CA PHE A 68 -7.87 -7.77 -11.89
C PHE A 68 -7.99 -8.50 -10.55
N LEU A 69 -9.04 -8.21 -9.82
CA LEU A 69 -9.38 -8.87 -8.57
C LEU A 69 -10.75 -9.53 -8.75
N ASN A 70 -10.79 -10.86 -8.61
CA ASN A 70 -12.00 -11.67 -8.79
C ASN A 70 -12.68 -11.46 -10.14
N GLY A 71 -11.89 -11.30 -11.21
CA GLY A 71 -12.37 -11.09 -12.59
C GLY A 71 -12.62 -9.63 -12.96
N GLU A 72 -12.71 -8.72 -11.99
CA GLU A 72 -13.01 -7.31 -12.22
C GLU A 72 -11.73 -6.46 -12.17
N PRO A 73 -11.61 -5.39 -13.00
CA PRO A 73 -10.52 -4.44 -12.89
C PRO A 73 -10.42 -3.85 -11.48
N LEU A 74 -9.24 -3.95 -10.86
CA LEU A 74 -9.03 -3.45 -9.50
C LEU A 74 -9.08 -1.92 -9.50
N LYS A 75 -10.06 -1.35 -8.78
CA LYS A 75 -10.21 0.10 -8.62
C LYS A 75 -9.37 0.60 -7.45
N GLU A 76 -8.29 1.32 -7.74
CA GLU A 76 -7.34 1.83 -6.75
C GLU A 76 -7.45 3.36 -6.61
N THR A 77 -8.51 3.85 -5.97
CA THR A 77 -8.77 5.30 -5.83
C THR A 77 -7.65 6.05 -5.10
N TYR A 78 -6.88 5.38 -4.25
CA TYR A 78 -5.73 5.93 -3.53
C TYR A 78 -4.52 6.25 -4.44
N ILE A 79 -4.50 5.76 -5.68
CA ILE A 79 -3.45 6.01 -6.68
C ILE A 79 -4.00 6.32 -8.08
N SER A 80 -5.22 6.84 -8.17
CA SER A 80 -5.89 7.13 -9.45
C SER A 80 -5.10 8.01 -10.42
N ASN A 81 -4.14 8.79 -9.90
CA ASN A 81 -3.32 9.73 -10.67
C ASN A 81 -1.91 9.21 -10.97
N LEU A 82 -1.57 7.98 -10.57
CA LEU A 82 -0.33 7.33 -10.95
C LEU A 82 -0.50 6.54 -12.26
N PRO A 83 0.54 6.42 -13.10
CA PRO A 83 0.50 5.51 -14.23
C PRO A 83 0.23 4.09 -13.75
N LYS A 84 -0.47 3.33 -14.59
CA LYS A 84 -0.70 1.89 -14.39
C LYS A 84 0.63 1.19 -14.13
N THR A 85 0.56 0.03 -13.50
CA THR A 85 1.72 -0.81 -13.20
C THR A 85 2.60 -0.93 -14.44
N MET A 86 3.75 -0.26 -14.42
CA MET A 86 4.58 -0.15 -15.62
C MET A 86 5.16 -1.51 -15.96
N THR A 87 5.00 -1.86 -17.24
CA THR A 87 5.59 -2.98 -18.00
C THR A 87 6.25 -4.03 -17.12
N ILE A 88 5.41 -4.84 -16.48
CA ILE A 88 5.86 -6.12 -15.97
C ILE A 88 5.85 -7.04 -17.19
N GLU A 89 7.02 -7.56 -17.58
CA GLU A 89 7.10 -8.58 -18.63
C GLU A 89 6.45 -9.89 -18.17
N GLU A 90 6.41 -10.10 -16.86
CA GLU A 90 5.81 -11.26 -16.21
C GLU A 90 4.31 -11.07 -15.92
N ASN A 91 3.56 -12.15 -16.11
CA ASN A 91 2.16 -12.23 -15.70
C ASN A 91 2.07 -12.97 -14.37
N PHE A 92 1.17 -12.52 -13.49
CA PHE A 92 0.92 -13.16 -12.21
C PHE A 92 -0.55 -13.59 -12.09
N ASP A 93 -0.78 -14.76 -11.48
CA ASP A 93 -2.11 -15.31 -11.19
C ASP A 93 -2.07 -15.96 -9.80
N TRP A 94 -2.58 -15.25 -8.80
CA TRP A 94 -2.70 -15.75 -7.44
C TRP A 94 -4.13 -16.19 -7.17
N ASP A 95 -4.31 -17.46 -6.82
CA ASP A 95 -5.56 -18.03 -6.29
C ASP A 95 -5.35 -18.31 -4.78
N LEU A 96 -5.73 -17.34 -3.93
CA LEU A 96 -5.40 -17.31 -2.50
C LEU A 96 -6.32 -18.24 -1.70
N LYS A 97 -5.98 -19.53 -1.64
CA LYS A 97 -6.73 -20.54 -0.85
C LYS A 97 -6.37 -20.57 0.63
N ASN A 98 -5.15 -20.16 0.95
CA ASN A 98 -4.59 -20.22 2.30
C ASN A 98 -4.61 -18.85 2.99
N ASP A 99 -4.20 -18.80 4.25
CA ASP A 99 -4.06 -17.59 5.06
C ASP A 99 -2.83 -16.77 4.63
N SER A 100 -2.87 -16.29 3.39
CA SER A 100 -1.87 -15.42 2.77
C SER A 100 -2.53 -14.16 2.20
N VAL A 101 -1.71 -13.14 1.95
CA VAL A 101 -2.10 -11.90 1.30
C VAL A 101 -1.15 -11.58 0.16
N VAL A 102 -1.66 -10.94 -0.89
CA VAL A 102 -0.82 -10.25 -1.88
C VAL A 102 -0.72 -8.79 -1.47
N VAL A 103 0.52 -8.29 -1.38
CA VAL A 103 0.81 -6.91 -1.01
C VAL A 103 1.53 -6.20 -2.14
N LEU A 104 1.09 -4.97 -2.46
CA LEU A 104 1.68 -4.16 -3.51
C LEU A 104 2.09 -2.78 -2.99
N SER A 105 3.08 -2.20 -3.65
CA SER A 105 3.53 -0.82 -3.43
C SER A 105 2.51 0.14 -4.03
N ASP A 106 2.17 1.24 -3.35
CA ASP A 106 1.31 2.27 -3.97
C ASP A 106 2.02 2.94 -5.15
N ASN A 107 3.33 3.14 -5.04
CA ASN A 107 4.13 3.56 -6.18
C ASN A 107 4.31 2.36 -7.12
N ARG A 108 3.52 2.34 -8.21
CA ARG A 108 3.53 1.26 -9.20
C ARG A 108 4.64 1.35 -10.24
N ILE A 109 5.44 2.41 -10.17
CA ILE A 109 6.55 2.67 -11.08
C ILE A 109 7.86 2.17 -10.45
N GLY A 110 8.66 1.46 -11.26
CA GLY A 110 10.00 1.01 -10.90
C GLY A 110 10.04 -0.31 -10.12
N SER A 111 11.25 -0.79 -9.87
CA SER A 111 11.56 -2.06 -9.20
C SER A 111 11.33 -1.99 -7.68
N ASN A 112 10.06 -1.92 -7.28
CA ASN A 112 9.70 -1.97 -5.86
C ASN A 112 9.66 -3.42 -5.36
N PHE A 113 10.16 -3.63 -4.14
CA PHE A 113 10.16 -4.93 -3.48
C PHE A 113 8.79 -5.20 -2.84
N ASP A 114 7.89 -5.84 -3.57
CA ASP A 114 6.55 -6.26 -3.14
C ASP A 114 6.20 -7.66 -3.67
N SER A 115 4.94 -8.11 -3.59
CA SER A 115 4.58 -9.49 -3.94
C SER A 115 4.92 -9.90 -5.38
N ARG A 116 5.12 -8.93 -6.28
CA ARG A 116 5.64 -9.22 -7.63
C ARG A 116 7.09 -9.72 -7.63
N THR A 117 7.82 -9.54 -6.53
CA THR A 117 9.22 -9.96 -6.37
C THR A 117 9.37 -11.21 -5.51
N PHE A 118 8.52 -11.40 -4.50
CA PHE A 118 8.69 -12.47 -3.50
C PHE A 118 7.45 -13.36 -3.30
N GLY A 119 6.38 -13.14 -4.07
CA GLY A 119 5.13 -13.89 -3.95
C GLY A 119 4.20 -13.36 -2.85
N ASP A 120 3.21 -14.17 -2.49
CA ASP A 120 2.28 -13.89 -1.41
C ASP A 120 2.97 -13.95 -0.03
N VAL A 121 2.39 -13.24 0.94
CA VAL A 121 2.90 -13.16 2.32
C VAL A 121 1.90 -13.84 3.24
N LYS A 122 2.37 -14.80 4.02
CA LYS A 122 1.54 -15.43 5.06
C LYS A 122 1.07 -14.38 6.08
N ILE A 123 -0.17 -14.49 6.54
CA ILE A 123 -0.77 -13.54 7.48
C ILE A 123 0.03 -13.46 8.79
N ASP A 124 0.62 -14.57 9.23
CA ASP A 124 1.45 -14.65 10.45
C ASP A 124 2.78 -13.87 10.35
N HIS A 125 3.21 -13.47 9.15
CA HIS A 125 4.38 -12.62 8.94
C HIS A 125 4.05 -11.12 9.00
N LEU A 126 2.77 -10.74 9.05
CA LEU A 126 2.35 -9.36 9.19
C LEU A 126 2.49 -8.90 10.65
N VAL A 127 3.17 -7.78 10.86
CA VAL A 127 3.54 -7.30 12.21
C VAL A 127 2.60 -6.19 12.67
N GLU A 128 2.35 -5.20 11.81
CA GLU A 128 1.55 -4.02 12.16
C GLU A 128 0.71 -3.51 11.00
N GLU A 129 -0.37 -2.80 11.30
CA GLU A 129 -1.16 -2.02 10.36
C GLU A 129 -1.03 -0.51 10.63
N LEU A 130 -1.05 0.27 9.55
CA LEU A 130 -1.09 1.73 9.59
C LEU A 130 -2.39 2.20 10.25
N VAL A 131 -2.27 3.08 11.22
CA VAL A 131 -3.40 3.77 11.86
C VAL A 131 -3.60 5.13 11.20
N THR A 132 -2.57 5.96 11.18
CA THR A 132 -2.65 7.32 10.61
C THR A 132 -1.27 7.92 10.33
N ARG A 133 -1.23 9.00 9.56
CA ARG A 133 -0.04 9.86 9.41
C ARG A 133 -0.03 10.92 10.52
N LEU A 134 1.09 11.00 11.23
CA LEU A 134 1.34 11.99 12.28
C LEU A 134 2.04 13.24 11.74
N TRP A 135 2.95 13.13 10.78
CA TRP A 135 3.66 14.29 10.22
C TRP A 135 4.04 14.08 8.74
N PRO A 136 3.95 15.10 7.86
CA PRO A 136 3.37 16.42 8.11
C PRO A 136 1.87 16.31 8.42
N ILE A 137 1.44 17.07 9.42
CA ILE A 137 0.02 17.15 9.77
C ILE A 137 -0.64 17.89 8.61
N ARG A 138 -1.58 17.23 7.93
CA ARG A 138 -2.49 17.93 7.02
C ARG A 138 -3.64 18.41 7.89
N LEU A 139 -3.50 19.61 8.44
CA LEU A 139 -4.61 20.27 9.10
C LEU A 139 -5.73 20.45 8.06
N PRO A 140 -7.01 20.27 8.44
CA PRO A 140 -8.12 20.69 7.61
C PRO A 140 -7.88 22.15 7.20
N LYS A 141 -8.12 22.48 5.92
CA LYS A 141 -8.21 23.90 5.57
C LYS A 141 -9.40 24.47 6.36
N PRO A 142 -9.24 25.59 7.09
CA PRO A 142 -10.38 26.22 7.73
C PRO A 142 -11.43 26.54 6.67
N GLU A 143 -12.69 26.26 6.97
CA GLU A 143 -13.82 26.32 6.02
C GLU A 143 -14.14 27.76 5.56
N ASN A 144 -13.50 28.78 6.14
CA ASN A 144 -13.71 30.19 5.83
C ASN A 144 -12.39 30.93 5.53
N SER A 145 -11.81 30.72 4.35
CA SER A 145 -10.92 31.72 3.75
C SER A 145 -11.64 32.46 2.61
N ALA A 146 -12.83 32.98 2.91
CA ALA A 146 -13.51 33.97 2.09
C ALA A 146 -13.06 35.36 2.57
N LEU A 147 -11.82 35.74 2.23
CA LEU A 147 -11.36 37.13 2.22
C LEU A 147 -10.44 37.35 1.01
N ASP A 148 -10.87 36.89 -0.17
CA ASP A 148 -10.51 37.60 -1.40
C ASP A 148 -11.49 38.76 -1.50
N GLY A 149 -11.08 39.92 -0.98
CA GLY A 149 -11.81 41.17 -1.13
C GLY A 149 -12.02 41.54 -2.60
N PRO A 150 -12.98 42.43 -2.90
CA PRO A 150 -13.31 42.77 -4.27
C PRO A 150 -12.10 43.37 -4.98
N GLN A 151 -11.79 42.83 -6.15
CA GLN A 151 -10.87 43.45 -7.10
C GLN A 151 -11.53 44.76 -7.57
N ILE A 152 -10.92 45.90 -7.23
CA ILE A 152 -11.15 47.20 -7.86
C ILE A 152 -9.82 47.68 -8.40
#